data_AF-A0A178DG71-F1
#
_entry.id   AF-A0A178DG71-F1
#
_cell.length_a   1.000
_cell.length_b   1.000
_cell.length_c   1.000
_cell.angle_alpha   90.00
_cell.angle_beta   90.00
_cell.angle_gamma   90.00
#
_symmetry.space_group_name_H-M   'P 1'
#
loop_
_entity.id
_entity.type
_entity.pdbx_description
1 polymer ?
#
loop_
_entity_poly.entity_id
_entity_poly.type
_entity_poly.pdbx_seq_one_letter_code
_entity_poly.pdbx_strand_id
1 'polypeptide(L)'
;FDQVFGPLLPDDDARLAIEGVDPPEQSELLAGEADVTRLFSKQLSGVVMSAYTGDYLLTEVHQAMPMRDQGQQTTSCPGRVDCSFYKTEPDGSVFDVAIGDFKAPGAIDKTWWEAGEMATKAKSLGRELRGYAYYYGCPQVFCYDGLTLLIIRFQAHDRKAIKQCAADLFVVPNIKAEGGIYPRYALYRLLGDGVHRVKAKSA
;
A
#
# COMPACT_ATOMS: atom_id res chain seq x y z
N PHE A 1 -1.00 -7.61 -13.63
CA PHE A 1 -0.37 -7.03 -12.43
C PHE A 1 1.00 -6.46 -12.80
N ASP A 2 2.00 -7.28 -13.13
CA ASP A 2 3.39 -6.81 -13.29
C ASP A 2 3.63 -5.77 -14.39
N GLN A 3 2.81 -5.76 -15.45
CA GLN A 3 2.93 -4.82 -16.58
C GLN A 3 2.83 -3.35 -16.18
N VAL A 4 2.17 -3.07 -15.06
CA VAL A 4 1.96 -1.69 -14.65
C VAL A 4 3.12 -1.17 -13.82
N PHE A 5 3.83 -2.05 -13.09
CA PHE A 5 4.93 -1.71 -12.19
C PHE A 5 6.27 -1.67 -12.93
N GLY A 6 7.23 -0.89 -12.42
CA GLY A 6 8.61 -0.90 -12.92
C GLY A 6 9.27 -2.29 -12.84
N PRO A 7 10.42 -2.48 -13.52
CA PRO A 7 11.13 -3.74 -13.53
C PRO A 7 11.58 -4.13 -12.11
N LEU A 8 11.65 -5.43 -11.87
CA LEU A 8 12.28 -5.97 -10.67
C LEU A 8 13.79 -5.66 -10.72
N LEU A 9 14.34 -5.23 -9.60
CA LEU A 9 15.77 -5.01 -9.41
C LEU A 9 16.49 -6.32 -9.09
N PRO A 10 17.83 -6.40 -9.26
CA PRO A 10 18.59 -7.61 -8.97
C PRO A 10 18.44 -8.12 -7.52
N ASP A 11 18.25 -7.21 -6.56
CA ASP A 11 18.01 -7.58 -5.16
C ASP A 11 16.62 -8.22 -4.96
N ASP A 12 15.69 -8.03 -5.90
CA ASP A 12 14.31 -8.52 -5.84
C ASP A 12 14.25 -10.03 -6.02
N ASP A 13 15.18 -10.63 -6.76
CA ASP A 13 15.23 -12.09 -6.97
C ASP A 13 15.49 -12.84 -5.65
N ALA A 14 16.39 -12.34 -4.82
CA ALA A 14 16.65 -12.91 -3.48
C ALA A 14 15.45 -12.75 -2.53
N ARG A 15 14.63 -11.72 -2.75
CA ARG A 15 13.46 -11.37 -1.92
C ARG A 15 12.20 -12.13 -2.33
N LEU A 16 12.04 -12.40 -3.63
CA LEU A 16 10.94 -13.19 -4.22
C LEU A 16 11.16 -14.70 -4.08
N ALA A 17 12.40 -15.13 -3.84
CA ALA A 17 12.73 -16.51 -3.52
C ALA A 17 12.20 -16.98 -2.15
N ILE A 18 11.70 -16.07 -1.30
CA ILE A 18 11.02 -16.43 -0.06
C ILE A 18 9.64 -16.98 -0.43
N GLU A 19 9.49 -18.30 -0.37
CA GLU A 19 8.18 -18.93 -0.56
C GLU A 19 7.15 -18.27 0.37
N GLY A 20 5.99 -17.95 -0.20
CA GLY A 20 4.85 -17.51 0.59
C GLY A 20 4.56 -18.58 1.64
N VAL A 21 4.41 -18.18 2.90
CA VAL A 21 3.95 -19.12 3.91
C VAL A 21 2.53 -19.48 3.51
N ASP A 22 2.31 -20.77 3.26
CA ASP A 22 0.98 -21.29 3.01
C ASP A 22 0.04 -20.82 4.13
N PRO A 23 -1.25 -20.57 3.83
CA PRO A 23 -2.20 -20.16 4.84
C PRO A 23 -2.07 -21.10 6.06
N PRO A 24 -1.96 -20.56 7.29
CA PRO A 24 -1.83 -21.40 8.47
C PRO A 24 -2.96 -22.43 8.49
N GLU A 25 -2.64 -23.69 8.82
CA GLU A 25 -3.65 -24.76 8.92
C GLU A 25 -4.76 -24.43 9.93
N GLN A 26 -4.47 -23.50 10.84
CA GLN A 26 -5.41 -22.97 11.83
C GLN A 26 -5.97 -21.61 11.37
N SER A 27 -7.30 -21.54 11.29
CA SER A 27 -8.02 -20.28 11.08
C SER A 27 -7.88 -19.38 12.30
N GLU A 28 -7.36 -18.16 12.12
CA GLU A 28 -7.45 -17.10 13.11
C GLU A 28 -8.80 -16.37 12.97
N LEU A 29 -9.53 -16.21 14.07
CA LEU A 29 -10.72 -15.37 14.10
C LEU A 29 -10.29 -13.89 14.14
N LEU A 30 -10.80 -13.09 13.21
CA LEU A 30 -10.62 -11.64 13.21
C LEU A 30 -11.94 -11.00 13.67
N ALA A 31 -11.91 -10.29 14.79
CA ALA A 31 -13.11 -9.64 15.34
C ALA A 31 -13.19 -8.15 14.97
N GLY A 32 -12.06 -7.50 14.68
CA GLY A 32 -12.04 -6.09 14.33
C GLY A 32 -10.73 -5.62 13.68
N GLU A 33 -10.63 -4.30 13.48
CA GLU A 33 -9.49 -3.66 12.80
C GLU A 33 -8.14 -3.86 13.52
N ALA A 34 -8.16 -3.98 14.85
CA ALA A 34 -6.95 -4.29 15.61
C ALA A 34 -6.39 -5.69 15.27
N ASP A 35 -7.26 -6.68 15.06
CA ASP A 35 -6.85 -8.03 14.62
C ASP A 35 -6.33 -8.01 13.19
N VAL A 36 -6.97 -7.23 12.31
CA VAL A 36 -6.52 -7.03 10.92
C VAL A 36 -5.13 -6.40 10.88
N THR A 37 -4.90 -5.37 11.71
CA THR A 37 -3.59 -4.70 11.84
C THR A 37 -2.53 -5.69 12.31
N ARG A 38 -2.82 -6.45 13.37
CA ARG A 38 -1.91 -7.49 13.89
C ARG A 38 -1.59 -8.54 12.82
N LEU A 39 -2.61 -8.99 12.08
CA LEU A 39 -2.45 -9.97 11.01
C LEU A 39 -1.61 -9.42 9.88
N PHE A 40 -1.82 -8.17 9.48
CA PHE A 40 -1.02 -7.47 8.46
C PHE A 40 0.46 -7.44 8.84
N SER A 41 0.79 -7.02 10.07
CA SER A 41 2.17 -6.97 10.54
C SER A 41 2.81 -8.37 10.57
N LYS A 42 2.07 -9.37 11.05
CA LYS A 42 2.54 -10.76 11.16
C LYS A 42 2.76 -11.41 9.80
N GLN A 43 1.82 -11.26 8.86
CA GLN A 43 1.79 -12.03 7.63
C GLN A 43 2.31 -11.28 6.41
N LEU A 44 2.24 -9.95 6.40
CA LEU A 44 2.56 -9.13 5.24
C LEU A 44 3.73 -8.19 5.50
N SER A 45 3.55 -7.12 6.28
CA SER A 45 4.58 -6.07 6.37
C SER A 45 5.86 -6.56 7.02
N GLY A 46 5.82 -7.36 8.08
CA GLY A 46 7.04 -7.88 8.73
C GLY A 46 7.93 -8.68 7.76
N VAL A 47 7.33 -9.48 6.88
CA VAL A 47 8.05 -10.25 5.85
C VAL A 47 8.57 -9.32 4.76
N VAL A 48 7.71 -8.44 4.23
CA VAL A 48 8.06 -7.54 3.14
C VAL A 48 9.13 -6.53 3.55
N MET A 49 9.07 -5.99 4.78
CA MET A 49 10.02 -5.00 5.28
C MET A 49 11.43 -5.58 5.48
N SER A 50 11.57 -6.89 5.74
CA SER A 50 12.88 -7.54 5.81
C SER A 50 13.66 -7.46 4.48
N ALA A 51 12.95 -7.24 3.37
CA ALA A 51 13.52 -7.08 2.05
C ALA A 51 14.08 -5.67 1.80
N TYR A 52 13.54 -4.65 2.48
CA TYR A 52 13.88 -3.24 2.28
C TYR A 52 14.98 -2.81 3.27
N THR A 53 16.23 -3.01 2.87
CA THR A 53 17.43 -2.71 3.66
C THR A 53 18.44 -1.88 2.87
N GLY A 54 19.50 -1.41 3.54
CA GLY A 54 20.56 -0.61 2.90
C GLY A 54 20.03 0.67 2.25
N ASP A 55 20.35 0.90 0.99
CA ASP A 55 19.92 2.09 0.23
C ASP A 55 18.39 2.14 0.01
N TYR A 56 17.71 1.02 0.21
CA TYR A 56 16.25 0.90 0.12
C TYR A 56 15.59 0.76 1.49
N LEU A 57 16.30 1.06 2.57
CA LEU A 57 15.75 1.00 3.92
C LEU A 57 14.47 1.83 4.03
N LEU A 58 13.39 1.17 4.43
CA LEU A 58 12.11 1.76 4.72
C LEU A 58 11.83 1.70 6.22
N THR A 59 11.04 2.66 6.70
CA THR A 59 10.47 2.62 8.04
C THR A 59 8.95 2.52 7.94
N GLU A 60 8.36 1.58 8.70
CA GLU A 60 6.92 1.46 8.87
C GLU A 60 6.50 2.22 10.14
N VAL A 61 5.49 3.08 10.03
CA VAL A 61 4.85 3.73 11.17
C VAL A 61 3.35 3.50 11.12
N HIS A 62 2.82 3.07 12.25
CA HIS A 62 1.38 2.95 12.43
C HIS A 62 0.77 4.26 12.88
N GLN A 63 -0.46 4.46 12.42
CA GLN A 63 -1.25 5.61 12.79
C GLN A 63 -0.49 6.91 12.46
N ALA A 64 -0.08 7.03 11.20
CA ALA A 64 0.75 8.11 10.71
C ALA A 64 -0.09 9.36 10.44
N MET A 65 0.51 10.53 10.67
CA MET A 65 0.04 11.80 10.13
C MET A 65 0.82 12.09 8.85
N PRO A 66 0.32 12.96 7.94
CA PRO A 66 1.08 13.34 6.76
C PRO A 66 2.45 13.87 7.15
N MET A 67 3.51 13.29 6.60
CA MET A 67 4.87 13.75 6.84
C MET A 67 4.97 15.17 6.28
N ARG A 68 5.25 16.14 7.16
CA ARG A 68 5.28 17.55 6.77
C ARG A 68 6.55 17.80 5.97
N ASP A 69 6.37 18.07 4.69
CA ASP A 69 7.41 18.68 3.89
C ASP A 69 7.70 20.10 4.44
N GLN A 70 8.96 20.45 4.64
CA GLN A 70 9.41 21.68 5.33
C GLN A 70 9.03 23.01 4.62
N GLY A 71 8.18 22.97 3.59
CA GLY A 71 7.77 24.16 2.84
C GLY A 71 6.34 24.18 2.30
N GLN A 72 5.51 23.16 2.56
CA GLN A 72 4.15 23.12 1.99
C GLN A 72 3.06 23.56 2.96
N GLN A 73 2.33 24.60 2.53
CA GLN A 73 1.20 25.21 3.21
C GLN A 73 0.21 24.18 3.77
N THR A 74 -0.19 24.46 5.00
CA THR A 74 -1.19 23.79 5.82
C THR A 74 -2.56 23.76 5.13
N THR A 75 -2.81 22.77 4.29
CA THR A 75 -4.17 22.26 4.16
C THR A 75 -4.37 21.32 5.33
N SER A 76 -5.24 21.66 6.28
CA SER A 76 -5.63 20.78 7.38
C SER A 76 -6.01 19.41 6.81
N CYS A 77 -5.16 18.40 7.03
CA CYS A 77 -5.50 17.01 6.70
C CYS A 77 -6.38 16.49 7.84
N PRO A 78 -7.64 16.12 7.59
CA PRO A 78 -8.52 15.65 8.67
C PRO A 78 -8.28 14.19 9.06
N GLY A 79 -7.46 13.43 8.33
CA GLY A 79 -7.36 11.98 8.47
C GLY A 79 -5.95 11.45 8.74
N ARG A 80 -5.85 10.57 9.73
CA ARG A 80 -4.69 9.73 10.06
C ARG A 80 -4.79 8.46 9.20
N VAL A 81 -3.69 8.01 8.61
CA VAL A 81 -3.65 6.69 7.95
C VAL A 81 -3.17 5.65 8.96
N ASP A 82 -3.67 4.43 8.88
CA ASP A 82 -3.31 3.40 9.85
C ASP A 82 -1.88 2.90 9.68
N CYS A 83 -1.31 3.01 8.48
CA CYS A 83 0.06 2.61 8.17
C CYS A 83 0.68 3.58 7.14
N SER A 84 1.92 3.97 7.37
CA SER A 84 2.77 4.57 6.34
C SER A 84 4.12 3.88 6.30
N PHE A 85 4.59 3.60 5.09
CA PHE A 85 5.96 3.25 4.80
C PHE A 85 6.66 4.48 4.24
N TYR A 86 7.78 4.89 4.82
CA TYR A 86 8.53 6.05 4.35
C TYR A 86 10.02 5.77 4.23
N LYS A 87 10.69 6.63 3.47
CA LYS A 87 12.14 6.68 3.33
C LYS A 87 12.65 8.02 3.85
N THR A 88 13.75 7.98 4.59
CA THR A 88 14.53 9.17 4.96
C THR A 88 15.73 9.26 4.03
N GLU A 89 15.90 10.40 3.37
CA GLU A 89 17.05 10.69 2.52
C GLU A 89 18.25 11.21 3.35
N PRO A 90 19.48 11.18 2.79
CA PRO A 90 20.68 11.64 3.51
C PRO A 90 20.62 13.10 3.99
N ASP A 91 19.84 13.95 3.32
CA ASP A 91 19.62 15.35 3.69
C ASP A 91 18.61 15.52 4.85
N GLY A 92 18.05 14.43 5.35
CA GLY A 92 17.05 14.40 6.42
C GLY A 92 15.61 14.61 5.94
N SER A 93 15.38 14.75 4.63
CA SER A 93 14.02 14.79 4.07
C SER A 93 13.34 13.43 4.18
N VAL A 94 12.03 13.45 4.40
CA VAL A 94 11.21 12.23 4.62
C VAL A 94 10.11 12.17 3.59
N PHE A 95 10.01 11.04 2.90
CA PHE A 95 9.01 10.82 1.86
C PHE A 95 8.21 9.55 2.11
N ASP A 96 6.88 9.68 2.16
CA ASP A 96 5.97 8.54 2.21
C ASP A 96 6.08 7.75 0.90
N VAL A 97 6.50 6.48 0.98
CA VAL A 97 6.66 5.53 -0.12
C VAL A 97 5.32 4.90 -0.49
N ALA A 98 4.58 4.41 0.51
CA ALA A 98 3.20 3.95 0.37
C ALA A 98 2.43 4.20 1.67
N ILE A 99 1.12 4.41 1.55
CA ILE A 99 0.23 4.62 2.70
C ILE A 99 -0.90 3.59 2.70
N GLY A 100 -1.37 3.26 3.90
CA GLY A 100 -2.29 2.15 4.14
C GLY A 100 -3.40 2.49 5.11
N ASP A 101 -4.57 1.91 4.84
CA ASP A 101 -5.74 1.98 5.72
C ASP A 101 -6.22 0.56 6.05
N PHE A 102 -6.63 0.32 7.28
CA PHE A 102 -7.19 -0.96 7.71
C PHE A 102 -8.69 -0.85 7.89
N LYS A 103 -9.42 -1.83 7.39
CA LYS A 103 -10.87 -1.91 7.56
C LYS A 103 -11.25 -3.16 8.34
N ALA A 104 -12.45 -3.15 8.90
CA ALA A 104 -13.03 -4.30 9.57
C ALA A 104 -12.98 -5.56 8.68
N PRO A 105 -12.88 -6.76 9.27
CA PRO A 105 -12.78 -8.02 8.53
C PRO A 105 -13.81 -8.17 7.41
N GLY A 106 -13.34 -8.39 6.18
CA GLY A 106 -14.22 -8.60 5.02
C GLY A 106 -14.96 -7.36 4.49
N ALA A 107 -14.53 -6.15 4.87
CA ALA A 107 -15.12 -4.91 4.38
C ALA A 107 -14.85 -4.64 2.89
N ILE A 108 -13.82 -5.25 2.29
CA ILE A 108 -13.46 -5.11 0.88
C ILE A 108 -14.09 -6.26 0.11
N ASP A 109 -15.16 -5.95 -0.62
CA ASP A 109 -15.84 -6.91 -1.48
C ASP A 109 -15.18 -6.95 -2.86
N LYS A 110 -14.83 -8.15 -3.30
CA LYS A 110 -14.19 -8.39 -4.60
C LYS A 110 -15.15 -8.12 -5.76
N THR A 111 -16.44 -8.37 -5.56
CA THR A 111 -17.47 -8.21 -6.59
C THR A 111 -17.71 -6.76 -6.98
N TRP A 112 -17.35 -5.80 -6.10
CA TRP A 112 -17.47 -4.37 -6.39
C TRP A 112 -16.69 -3.92 -7.62
N TRP A 113 -15.67 -4.68 -7.99
CA TRP A 113 -14.70 -4.35 -9.03
C TRP A 113 -14.93 -5.18 -10.31
N GLU A 114 -15.76 -6.21 -10.24
CA GLU A 114 -16.09 -7.12 -11.36
C GLU A 114 -17.37 -6.68 -12.10
N ALA A 115 -18.27 -5.95 -11.44
CA ALA A 115 -19.64 -5.73 -11.91
C ALA A 115 -19.83 -4.69 -13.04
N GLY A 116 -18.78 -4.19 -13.68
CA GLY A 116 -18.86 -3.18 -14.76
C GLY A 116 -19.29 -1.77 -14.31
N GLU A 117 -20.12 -1.65 -13.29
CA GLU A 117 -20.37 -0.44 -12.51
C GLU A 117 -19.85 -0.60 -11.08
N MET A 118 -18.95 0.30 -10.66
CA MET A 118 -18.48 0.31 -9.28
C MET A 118 -19.63 0.54 -8.30
N ALA A 119 -19.79 -0.39 -7.35
CA ALA A 119 -20.72 -0.26 -6.23
C ALA A 119 -20.49 1.05 -5.47
N THR A 120 -21.56 1.63 -4.89
CA THR A 120 -21.49 2.89 -4.12
C THR A 120 -20.45 2.86 -3.01
N LYS A 121 -20.30 1.70 -2.33
CA LYS A 121 -19.29 1.50 -1.29
C LYS A 121 -17.86 1.58 -1.84
N ALA A 122 -17.60 0.98 -3.00
CA ALA A 122 -16.30 1.06 -3.67
C ALA A 122 -15.98 2.48 -4.14
N LYS A 123 -16.97 3.22 -4.64
CA LYS A 123 -16.81 4.65 -4.97
C LYS A 123 -16.47 5.48 -3.72
N SER A 124 -17.13 5.20 -2.59
CA SER A 124 -16.84 5.88 -1.33
C SER A 124 -15.43 5.58 -0.83
N LEU A 125 -15.05 4.30 -0.78
CA LEU A 125 -13.71 3.86 -0.37
C LEU A 125 -12.63 4.42 -1.31
N GLY A 126 -12.84 4.36 -2.62
CA GLY A 126 -11.91 4.94 -3.60
C GLY A 126 -11.73 6.45 -3.45
N ARG A 127 -12.80 7.18 -3.10
CA ARG A 127 -12.74 8.63 -2.81
C ARG A 127 -11.97 8.91 -1.52
N GLU A 128 -12.19 8.12 -0.48
CA GLU A 128 -11.47 8.20 0.79
C GLU A 128 -9.96 7.96 0.58
N LEU A 129 -9.59 6.86 -0.05
CA LEU A 129 -8.20 6.48 -0.33
C LEU A 129 -7.49 7.50 -1.26
N ARG A 130 -8.19 8.05 -2.27
CA ARG A 130 -7.67 9.16 -3.08
C ARG A 130 -7.45 10.43 -2.24
N GLY A 131 -8.32 10.68 -1.27
CA GLY A 131 -8.17 11.75 -0.30
C GLY A 131 -6.87 11.60 0.48
N TYR A 132 -6.61 10.42 1.03
CA TYR A 132 -5.33 10.13 1.70
C TYR A 132 -4.14 10.31 0.76
N ALA A 133 -4.17 9.73 -0.44
CA ALA A 133 -3.10 9.91 -1.44
C ALA A 133 -2.80 11.41 -1.69
N TYR A 134 -3.84 12.22 -1.83
CA TYR A 134 -3.72 13.66 -2.01
C TYR A 134 -3.11 14.35 -0.79
N TYR A 135 -3.54 14.04 0.43
CA TYR A 135 -3.04 14.75 1.62
C TYR A 135 -1.60 14.36 1.98
N TYR A 136 -1.22 13.11 1.73
CA TYR A 136 0.13 12.60 1.99
C TYR A 136 1.06 12.79 0.79
N GLY A 137 0.55 13.26 -0.36
CA GLY A 137 1.35 13.37 -1.59
C GLY A 137 1.90 12.04 -2.08
N CYS A 138 1.23 10.94 -1.74
CA CYS A 138 1.67 9.56 -1.98
C CYS A 138 0.68 8.83 -2.92
N PRO A 139 1.02 8.69 -4.21
CA PRO A 139 0.19 7.97 -5.18
C PRO A 139 0.05 6.46 -4.96
N GLN A 140 0.87 5.87 -4.09
CA GLN A 140 0.92 4.43 -3.81
C GLN A 140 0.13 4.17 -2.53
N VAL A 141 -1.07 3.59 -2.69
CA VAL A 141 -2.01 3.37 -1.58
C VAL A 141 -2.40 1.90 -1.51
N PHE A 142 -2.58 1.39 -0.30
CA PHE A 142 -3.23 0.11 -0.07
C PHE A 142 -4.34 0.21 0.97
N CYS A 143 -5.23 -0.78 0.95
CA CYS A 143 -6.25 -0.98 1.97
C CYS A 143 -6.34 -2.47 2.28
N TYR A 144 -6.40 -2.85 3.56
CA TYR A 144 -6.42 -4.26 3.96
C TYR A 144 -7.51 -4.53 4.98
N ASP A 145 -8.22 -5.65 4.81
CA ASP A 145 -9.34 -6.05 5.68
C ASP A 145 -9.15 -7.46 6.27
N GLY A 146 -7.93 -8.00 6.25
CA GLY A 146 -7.63 -9.36 6.73
C GLY A 146 -7.91 -10.47 5.72
N LEU A 147 -8.78 -10.24 4.74
CA LEU A 147 -9.16 -11.23 3.71
C LEU A 147 -8.71 -10.83 2.31
N THR A 148 -8.53 -9.53 2.08
CA THR A 148 -8.25 -8.91 0.79
C THR A 148 -7.32 -7.72 1.00
N LEU A 149 -6.28 -7.66 0.17
CA LEU A 149 -5.42 -6.50 0.00
C LEU A 149 -5.82 -5.77 -1.29
N LEU A 150 -6.35 -4.56 -1.14
CA LEU A 150 -6.60 -3.64 -2.24
C LEU A 150 -5.34 -2.81 -2.47
N ILE A 151 -4.79 -2.83 -3.68
CA ILE A 151 -3.71 -1.96 -4.13
C ILE A 151 -4.29 -0.92 -5.07
N ILE A 152 -3.96 0.35 -4.83
CA ILE A 152 -4.31 1.46 -5.69
C ILE A 152 -3.05 2.24 -6.02
N ARG A 153 -2.79 2.41 -7.31
CA ARG A 153 -1.73 3.29 -7.79
C ARG A 153 -2.31 4.39 -8.64
N PHE A 154 -2.27 5.60 -8.09
CA PHE A 154 -2.65 6.80 -8.82
C PHE A 154 -1.55 7.15 -9.84
N GLN A 155 -1.92 7.34 -11.11
CA GLN A 155 -0.98 7.72 -12.17
C GLN A 155 -0.67 9.22 -12.08
N ALA A 156 0.09 9.60 -11.05
CA ALA A 156 0.39 10.99 -10.72
C ALA A 156 1.83 11.15 -10.24
N HIS A 157 2.48 12.23 -10.69
CA HIS A 157 3.85 12.57 -10.27
C HIS A 157 3.89 13.56 -9.10
N ASP A 158 2.80 14.28 -8.89
CA ASP A 158 2.65 15.26 -7.82
C ASP A 158 1.27 15.20 -7.17
N ARG A 159 1.16 15.90 -6.04
CA ARG A 159 -0.05 16.00 -5.23
C ARG A 159 -1.25 16.51 -6.00
N LYS A 160 -1.10 17.50 -6.89
CA LYS A 160 -2.24 18.11 -7.60
C LYS A 160 -2.81 17.14 -8.64
N ALA A 161 -1.95 16.41 -9.33
CA ALA A 161 -2.33 15.41 -10.33
C ALA A 161 -3.16 14.26 -9.73
N ILE A 162 -2.96 13.92 -8.44
CA ILE A 162 -3.72 12.87 -7.74
C ILE A 162 -5.23 13.11 -7.78
N LYS A 163 -5.72 14.35 -7.89
CA LYS A 163 -7.16 14.64 -7.87
C LYS A 163 -7.91 14.06 -9.08
N GLN A 164 -7.26 13.99 -10.24
CA GLN A 164 -7.93 13.72 -11.52
C GLN A 164 -7.31 12.56 -12.30
N CYS A 165 -6.17 12.03 -11.86
CA CYS A 165 -5.51 10.95 -12.58
C CYS A 165 -6.31 9.64 -12.58
N ALA A 166 -6.06 8.83 -13.61
CA ALA A 166 -6.40 7.42 -13.60
C ALA A 166 -5.70 6.70 -12.45
N ALA A 167 -6.28 5.57 -12.03
CA ALA A 167 -5.68 4.72 -11.02
C ALA A 167 -5.68 3.27 -11.49
N ASP A 168 -4.54 2.61 -11.34
CA ASP A 168 -4.45 1.16 -11.47
C ASP A 168 -4.90 0.54 -10.15
N LEU A 169 -5.81 -0.44 -10.22
CA LEU A 169 -6.44 -1.02 -9.04
C LEU A 169 -6.37 -2.54 -9.09
N PHE A 170 -5.94 -3.15 -7.99
CA PHE A 170 -5.82 -4.60 -7.87
C PHE A 170 -6.42 -5.08 -6.57
N VAL A 171 -7.33 -6.04 -6.68
CA VAL A 171 -7.95 -6.72 -5.54
C VAL A 171 -7.23 -8.05 -5.36
N VAL A 172 -6.47 -8.18 -4.28
CA VAL A 172 -5.60 -9.34 -4.03
C VAL A 172 -6.12 -10.13 -2.84
N PRO A 173 -6.78 -11.28 -3.06
CA PRO A 173 -7.20 -12.18 -2.00
C PRO A 173 -6.03 -12.62 -1.11
N ASN A 174 -6.26 -12.72 0.20
CA ASN A 174 -5.27 -13.27 1.13
C ASN A 174 -5.04 -14.78 0.92
N ILE A 175 -6.06 -15.48 0.41
CA ILE A 175 -5.96 -16.86 -0.07
C ILE A 175 -5.76 -16.82 -1.59
N LYS A 176 -4.59 -17.27 -2.05
CA LYS A 176 -4.25 -17.30 -3.48
C LYS A 176 -5.22 -18.22 -4.23
N ALA A 177 -5.94 -17.65 -5.19
CA ALA A 177 -6.63 -18.41 -6.22
C ALA A 177 -5.64 -18.90 -7.28
N GLU A 178 -6.01 -19.93 -8.05
CA GLU A 178 -5.20 -20.43 -9.16
C GLU A 178 -4.86 -19.32 -10.15
N GLY A 179 -3.56 -19.18 -10.50
CA GLY A 179 -3.07 -18.07 -11.34
C GLY A 179 -3.03 -16.68 -10.67
N GLY A 180 -3.46 -16.56 -9.41
CA GLY A 180 -3.42 -15.31 -8.65
C GLY A 180 -2.04 -14.97 -8.07
N ILE A 181 -1.91 -13.75 -7.56
CA ILE A 181 -0.70 -13.28 -6.86
C ILE A 181 -0.90 -13.30 -5.34
N TYR A 182 0.20 -13.46 -4.59
CA TYR A 182 0.16 -13.34 -3.13
C TYR A 182 0.11 -11.86 -2.70
N PRO A 183 -0.59 -11.52 -1.61
CA PRO A 183 -0.61 -10.14 -1.09
C PRO A 183 0.77 -9.61 -0.72
N ARG A 184 1.69 -10.47 -0.25
CA ARG A 184 3.09 -10.10 0.01
C ARG A 184 3.77 -9.56 -1.24
N TYR A 185 3.61 -10.26 -2.37
CA TYR A 185 4.15 -9.83 -3.65
C TYR A 185 3.51 -8.52 -4.09
N ALA A 186 2.21 -8.36 -3.89
CA ALA A 186 1.52 -7.15 -4.26
C ALA A 186 1.98 -5.93 -3.45
N LEU A 187 2.09 -6.06 -2.12
CA LEU A 187 2.63 -5.04 -1.24
C LEU A 187 4.09 -4.73 -1.58
N TYR A 188 4.88 -5.77 -1.85
CA TYR A 188 6.26 -5.62 -2.27
C TYR A 188 6.41 -4.76 -3.53
N ARG A 189 5.65 -5.07 -4.60
CA ARG A 189 5.66 -4.30 -5.84
C ARG A 189 5.18 -2.86 -5.64
N LEU A 190 4.20 -2.64 -4.76
CA LEU A 190 3.73 -1.31 -4.40
C LEU A 190 4.84 -0.46 -3.75
N LEU A 191 5.56 -1.04 -2.78
CA LEU A 191 6.65 -0.35 -2.10
C LEU A 191 7.82 -0.04 -3.04
N GLY A 192 8.19 -0.97 -3.92
CA GLY A 192 9.27 -0.79 -4.88
C GLY A 192 8.98 0.36 -5.85
N ASP A 193 7.74 0.43 -6.34
CA ASP A 193 7.27 1.53 -7.18
C ASP A 193 7.30 2.88 -6.46
N GLY A 194 6.88 2.92 -5.19
CA GLY A 194 6.98 4.12 -4.35
C GLY A 194 8.42 4.57 -4.11
N VAL A 195 9.33 3.62 -3.87
CA VAL A 195 10.77 3.87 -3.71
C VAL A 195 11.37 4.47 -4.97
N HIS A 196 11.09 3.90 -6.14
CA HIS A 196 11.57 4.43 -7.41
C HIS A 196 11.09 5.86 -7.65
N ARG A 197 9.82 6.14 -7.34
CA ARG A 197 9.24 7.48 -7.41
C ARG A 197 9.94 8.47 -6.47
N VAL A 198 10.29 8.07 -5.24
CA VAL A 198 11.05 8.93 -4.32
C VAL A 198 12.45 9.20 -4.85
N LYS A 199 13.18 8.15 -5.26
CA LYS A 199 14.53 8.30 -5.84
C LYS A 199 14.55 9.23 -7.06
N ALA A 200 13.54 9.15 -7.92
CA ALA A 200 13.43 10.02 -9.10
C ALA A 200 13.18 11.51 -8.75
N LYS A 201 12.75 11.83 -7.52
CA LYS A 201 12.63 13.22 -7.05
C LYS A 201 13.92 13.75 -6.40
N SER A 202 14.73 12.85 -5.86
CA SER A 202 15.99 13.18 -5.17
C SER A 202 17.21 13.23 -6.09
N ALA A 203 17.06 12.80 -7.35
CA ALA A 203 18.07 12.86 -8.41
C ALA A 203 17.98 14.15 -9.22
#